data_AF-A0A1W2AS19-F1
#
_entry.id   AF-A0A1W2AS19-F1
#
_cell.length_a   1.000
_cell.length_b   1.000
_cell.length_c   1.000
_cell.angle_alpha   90.00
_cell.angle_beta   90.00
_cell.angle_gamma   90.00
#
_symmetry.space_group_name_H-M   'P 1'
#
loop_
_entity.id
_entity.type
_entity.pdbx_description
1 polymer ?
#
loop_
_entity_poly.entity_id
_entity_poly.type
_entity_poly.pdbx_seq_one_letter_code
_entity_poly.pdbx_strand_id
1 'polypeptide(L)'
;MRIYPHNPTDQKLKTDVRGVVVDRAFMAHFQVPATKAVAASTTGVHAAVACTTPAIAATCVVKAASAETDILTTTIPASIGAAGNALSINLTTAGNDTLAVTKDDETGVITIALANSTASKNTATLTQAAIRALTTVGGVSVAAVTCAAGGNWNTAAVATGETAAVAFTGGQTAASQVVTTAITNPAVPRNITATAGGGTAGDIKAIQVVVAGTNYLDQAITETLPAFTADTPGSVVGSKAFKTVTSITIPAHDGTGATTAIGWGDKLGLPYKLTHNTVLAAYLDNALESTAATVAVSATAIESNTIDLNSALDSKIVDAYLLV
;
A
#
# COMPACT_ATOMS: atom_id res chain seq x y z
N MET A 1 24.25 -46.84 -43.02
CA MET A 1 23.48 -45.82 -42.25
C MET A 1 22.19 -45.55 -43.03
N ARG A 2 21.09 -46.20 -42.66
CA ARG A 2 19.81 -46.11 -43.40
C ARG A 2 19.11 -44.83 -42.94
N ILE A 3 19.17 -43.79 -43.78
CA ILE A 3 18.43 -42.54 -43.54
C ILE A 3 16.94 -42.92 -43.54
N TYR A 4 16.27 -42.72 -42.39
CA TYR A 4 14.87 -43.08 -42.20
C TYR A 4 13.99 -42.41 -43.28
N PRO A 5 13.14 -43.15 -44.01
CA PRO A 5 12.41 -42.58 -45.13
C PRO A 5 11.23 -41.75 -44.64
N HIS A 6 11.43 -40.43 -44.68
CA HIS A 6 10.39 -39.40 -44.64
C HIS A 6 9.25 -39.74 -45.62
N ASN A 7 7.99 -39.66 -45.17
CA ASN A 7 6.82 -39.78 -46.06
C ASN A 7 6.37 -38.37 -46.47
N PRO A 8 6.64 -37.92 -47.72
CA PRO A 8 6.41 -36.54 -48.13
C PRO A 8 4.93 -36.17 -48.30
N THR A 9 3.99 -37.12 -48.32
CA THR A 9 2.56 -36.83 -48.51
C THR A 9 1.77 -36.61 -47.22
N ASP A 10 2.22 -37.13 -46.07
CA ASP A 10 1.45 -37.09 -44.81
C ASP A 10 2.15 -36.38 -43.63
N GLN A 11 3.41 -35.93 -43.79
CA GLN A 11 4.18 -35.22 -42.76
C GLN A 11 4.37 -35.92 -41.39
N LYS A 12 3.96 -37.19 -41.25
CA LYS A 12 4.03 -38.02 -40.04
C LYS A 12 5.34 -38.81 -39.93
N LEU A 13 5.81 -39.03 -38.70
CA LEU A 13 6.97 -39.89 -38.44
C LEU A 13 6.56 -41.36 -38.52
N LYS A 14 7.37 -42.19 -39.20
CA LYS A 14 7.19 -43.64 -39.22
C LYS A 14 7.72 -44.24 -37.92
N THR A 15 6.95 -45.13 -37.29
CA THR A 15 7.38 -45.91 -36.13
C THR A 15 7.52 -47.38 -36.49
N ASP A 16 8.28 -48.13 -35.68
CA ASP A 16 8.44 -49.58 -35.84
C ASP A 16 7.21 -50.37 -35.33
N VAL A 17 6.23 -49.69 -34.72
CA VAL A 17 5.00 -50.30 -34.22
C VAL A 17 3.86 -50.03 -35.19
N ARG A 18 3.33 -51.10 -35.79
CA ARG A 18 2.19 -51.00 -36.71
C ARG A 18 1.00 -50.34 -36.02
N GLY A 19 0.45 -49.30 -36.65
CA GLY A 19 -0.72 -48.56 -36.15
C GLY A 19 -0.39 -47.40 -35.22
N VAL A 20 0.88 -47.18 -34.86
CA VAL A 20 1.29 -46.04 -34.04
C VAL A 20 1.75 -44.90 -34.94
N VAL A 21 1.04 -43.78 -34.84
CA VAL A 21 1.38 -42.51 -35.49
C VAL A 21 2.07 -41.62 -34.46
N VAL A 22 3.22 -41.07 -34.82
CA VAL A 22 3.91 -40.04 -34.04
C VAL A 22 4.01 -38.78 -34.89
N ASP A 23 3.64 -37.66 -34.28
CA ASP A 23 3.68 -36.34 -34.91
C ASP A 23 5.01 -35.63 -34.63
N ARG A 24 5.35 -34.68 -35.49
CA ARG A 24 6.50 -33.78 -35.29
C ARG A 24 6.03 -32.58 -34.48
N ALA A 25 6.79 -32.19 -33.47
CA ALA A 25 6.60 -30.94 -32.75
C ALA A 25 7.63 -29.91 -33.22
N PHE A 26 7.19 -28.66 -33.40
CA PHE A 26 8.09 -27.52 -33.52
C PHE A 26 8.33 -26.94 -32.13
N MET A 27 9.61 -26.76 -31.78
CA MET A 27 10.00 -26.22 -30.49
C MET A 27 10.30 -24.73 -30.67
N ALA A 28 9.65 -23.90 -29.86
CA ALA A 28 10.01 -22.49 -29.73
C ALA A 28 11.20 -22.34 -28.78
N HIS A 29 12.05 -21.37 -29.08
CA HIS A 29 13.17 -20.96 -28.24
C HIS A 29 12.94 -19.49 -27.84
N PHE A 30 12.65 -19.28 -26.58
CA PHE A 30 12.56 -17.96 -25.96
C PHE A 30 13.89 -17.63 -25.31
N GLN A 31 14.50 -16.51 -25.69
CA GLN A 31 15.78 -16.07 -25.16
C GLN A 31 15.67 -14.66 -24.58
N VAL A 32 16.25 -14.46 -23.39
CA VAL A 32 16.53 -13.13 -22.84
C VAL A 32 18.04 -12.95 -22.78
N PRO A 33 18.60 -11.92 -23.45
CA PRO A 33 20.04 -11.68 -23.41
C PRO A 33 20.49 -11.25 -22.01
N ALA A 34 21.74 -11.58 -21.66
CA ALA A 34 22.39 -11.23 -20.41
C ALA A 34 22.17 -9.76 -19.97
N THR A 35 22.26 -8.82 -20.92
CA THR A 35 22.09 -7.38 -20.65
C THR A 35 20.66 -6.98 -20.25
N LYS A 36 19.67 -7.85 -20.46
CA LYS A 36 18.25 -7.63 -20.11
C LYS A 36 17.75 -8.57 -19.01
N ALA A 37 18.46 -9.66 -18.75
CA ALA A 37 18.20 -10.59 -17.65
C ALA A 37 18.85 -10.11 -16.34
N VAL A 38 18.69 -8.83 -16.01
CA VAL A 38 19.22 -8.26 -14.77
C VAL A 38 18.57 -8.89 -13.53
N ALA A 39 19.23 -8.82 -12.38
CA ALA A 39 18.65 -9.27 -11.12
C ALA A 39 17.35 -8.49 -10.78
N ALA A 40 16.48 -9.11 -9.98
CA ALA A 40 15.39 -8.40 -9.32
C ALA A 40 15.90 -7.16 -8.57
N SER A 41 15.10 -6.11 -8.57
CA SER A 41 15.44 -4.85 -7.91
C SER A 41 14.21 -4.27 -7.25
N THR A 42 14.31 -3.92 -5.97
CA THR A 42 13.22 -3.31 -5.18
C THR A 42 12.94 -1.86 -5.56
N THR A 43 13.87 -1.21 -6.27
CA THR A 43 13.78 0.20 -6.70
C THR A 43 13.90 0.35 -8.22
N GLY A 44 13.87 -0.76 -8.95
CA GLY A 44 14.12 -0.76 -10.38
C GLY A 44 13.16 0.16 -11.15
N VAL A 45 11.89 0.20 -10.74
CA VAL A 45 10.85 0.96 -11.46
C VAL A 45 10.76 2.38 -10.95
N HIS A 46 10.72 2.56 -9.64
CA HIS A 46 10.66 3.86 -9.00
C HIS A 46 11.31 3.80 -7.61
N ALA A 47 12.02 4.86 -7.25
CA ALA A 47 12.58 5.00 -5.90
C ALA A 47 11.48 5.04 -4.83
N ALA A 48 11.87 4.91 -3.56
CA ALA A 48 10.92 4.96 -2.44
C ALA A 48 10.14 6.28 -2.40
N VAL A 49 8.80 6.19 -2.40
CA VAL A 49 7.88 7.32 -2.26
C VAL A 49 7.45 7.41 -0.79
N ALA A 50 7.67 8.55 -0.16
CA ALA A 50 7.25 8.78 1.23
C ALA A 50 5.76 9.09 1.33
N CYS A 51 5.09 8.56 2.35
CA CYS A 51 3.69 8.88 2.65
C CYS A 51 3.58 10.32 3.18
N THR A 52 3.07 11.25 2.35
CA THR A 52 2.94 12.66 2.73
C THR A 52 1.60 13.02 3.34
N THR A 53 0.58 12.17 3.16
CA THR A 53 -0.81 12.46 3.53
C THR A 53 -1.46 11.25 4.22
N PRO A 54 -0.93 10.77 5.36
CA PRO A 54 -1.60 9.77 6.17
C PRO A 54 -2.85 10.36 6.85
N ALA A 55 -3.74 9.49 7.34
CA ALA A 55 -4.82 9.94 8.21
C ALA A 55 -4.26 10.28 9.59
N ILE A 56 -4.38 11.53 10.03
CA ILE A 56 -3.89 11.97 11.35
C ILE A 56 -5.07 12.50 12.17
N ALA A 57 -5.12 12.13 13.45
CA ALA A 57 -6.09 12.66 14.41
C ALA A 57 -5.91 14.17 14.60
N ALA A 58 -6.99 14.88 14.90
CA ALA A 58 -6.90 16.29 15.27
C ALA A 58 -6.82 16.40 16.81
N THR A 59 -5.91 17.22 17.33
CA THR A 59 -5.72 17.43 18.76
C THR A 59 -5.81 18.90 19.12
N CYS A 60 -6.43 19.18 20.27
CA CYS A 60 -6.49 20.50 20.89
C CYS A 60 -6.04 20.34 22.34
N VAL A 61 -5.16 21.23 22.80
CA VAL A 61 -4.67 21.24 24.18
C VAL A 61 -5.05 22.56 24.81
N VAL A 62 -5.88 22.51 25.86
CA VAL A 62 -6.27 23.69 26.65
C VAL A 62 -5.69 23.58 28.06
N LYS A 63 -5.39 24.72 28.69
CA LYS A 63 -4.77 24.78 30.00
C LYS A 63 -5.71 25.40 31.05
N ALA A 64 -5.72 24.82 32.24
CA ALA A 64 -6.37 25.43 33.40
C ALA A 64 -5.47 26.52 34.02
N ALA A 65 -6.06 27.44 34.79
CA ALA A 65 -5.29 28.47 35.49
C ALA A 65 -4.55 27.94 36.73
N SER A 66 -4.88 26.74 37.21
CA SER A 66 -4.29 26.14 38.42
C SER A 66 -2.78 25.90 38.27
N ALA A 67 -2.34 25.48 37.08
CA ALA A 67 -0.94 25.43 36.66
C ALA A 67 -0.88 25.24 35.14
N GLU A 68 0.20 25.69 34.48
CA GLU A 68 0.39 25.49 33.03
C GLU A 68 0.50 24.00 32.63
N THR A 69 0.81 23.12 33.59
CA THR A 69 0.86 21.67 33.41
C THR A 69 -0.51 21.00 33.54
N ASP A 70 -1.51 21.70 34.06
CA ASP A 70 -2.86 21.19 34.21
C ASP A 70 -3.60 21.37 32.88
N ILE A 71 -3.45 20.36 32.02
CA ILE A 71 -3.90 20.42 30.64
C ILE A 71 -5.00 19.39 30.36
N LEU A 72 -5.87 19.73 29.41
CA LEU A 72 -6.80 18.81 28.79
C LEU A 72 -6.43 18.67 27.31
N THR A 73 -5.99 17.47 26.94
CA THR A 73 -5.79 17.11 25.53
C THR A 73 -7.05 16.46 25.01
N THR A 74 -7.75 17.15 24.11
CA THR A 74 -8.91 16.63 23.40
C THR A 74 -8.48 16.14 22.03
N THR A 75 -8.87 14.91 21.68
CA THR A 75 -8.50 14.27 20.41
C THR A 75 -9.75 13.90 19.62
N ILE A 76 -9.85 14.39 18.40
CA ILE A 76 -10.81 13.94 17.39
C ILE A 76 -10.11 12.84 16.57
N PRO A 77 -10.72 11.65 16.41
CA PRO A 77 -10.06 10.53 15.76
C PRO A 77 -9.76 10.78 14.29
N ALA A 78 -8.70 10.15 13.78
CA ALA A 78 -8.25 10.28 12.39
C ALA A 78 -9.32 9.90 11.34
N SER A 79 -10.33 9.11 11.72
CA SER A 79 -11.47 8.77 10.85
C SER A 79 -12.31 9.97 10.43
N ILE A 80 -12.24 11.09 11.18
CA ILE A 80 -12.91 12.34 10.84
C ILE A 80 -12.09 13.17 9.83
N GLY A 81 -10.77 12.92 9.74
CA GLY A 81 -9.86 13.63 8.84
C GLY A 81 -9.80 15.14 9.09
N ALA A 82 -9.66 15.92 8.01
CA ALA A 82 -9.48 17.37 8.06
C ALA A 82 -10.67 18.17 8.61
N ALA A 83 -11.85 17.57 8.69
CA ALA A 83 -13.02 18.23 9.27
C ALA A 83 -12.81 18.60 10.76
N GLY A 84 -11.98 17.83 11.49
CA GLY A 84 -11.70 18.12 12.91
C GLY A 84 -11.01 19.47 13.14
N ASN A 85 -10.24 19.96 12.16
CA ASN A 85 -9.51 21.23 12.26
C ASN A 85 -10.41 22.47 12.15
N ALA A 86 -11.68 22.30 11.75
CA ALA A 86 -12.66 23.37 11.75
C ALA A 86 -13.15 23.71 13.17
N LEU A 87 -12.86 22.85 14.15
CA LEU A 87 -13.30 23.03 15.53
C LEU A 87 -12.24 23.76 16.36
N SER A 88 -12.69 24.37 17.46
CA SER A 88 -11.83 24.92 18.50
C SER A 88 -12.46 24.72 19.88
N ILE A 89 -11.65 24.78 20.94
CA ILE A 89 -12.12 24.69 22.32
C ILE A 89 -11.92 26.04 22.99
N ASN A 90 -13.01 26.62 23.49
CA ASN A 90 -12.97 27.76 24.38
C ASN A 90 -13.16 27.29 25.82
N LEU A 91 -12.20 27.62 26.70
CA LEU A 91 -12.29 27.26 28.11
C LEU A 91 -12.79 28.47 28.90
N THR A 92 -13.88 28.31 29.65
CA THR A 92 -14.48 29.35 30.51
C THR A 92 -14.65 28.86 31.94
N THR A 93 -14.83 29.76 32.91
CA THR A 93 -15.29 29.39 34.27
C THR A 93 -16.81 29.51 34.34
N ALA A 94 -17.49 28.48 34.83
CA ALA A 94 -18.93 28.52 35.04
C ALA A 94 -19.28 29.48 36.18
N GLY A 95 -20.43 30.15 36.09
CA GLY A 95 -20.95 30.98 37.19
C GLY A 95 -21.36 30.15 38.42
N ASN A 96 -21.51 28.84 38.26
CA ASN A 96 -21.87 27.89 39.31
C ASN A 96 -20.82 26.79 39.46
N ASP A 97 -21.03 25.92 40.43
CA ASP A 97 -20.15 24.76 40.66
C ASP A 97 -20.66 23.54 39.88
N THR A 98 -20.80 23.67 38.55
CA THR A 98 -21.21 22.59 37.64
C THR A 98 -20.52 22.74 36.30
N LEU A 99 -19.96 21.63 35.80
CA LEU A 99 -19.40 21.57 34.45
C LEU A 99 -20.51 21.74 33.41
N ALA A 100 -20.34 22.67 32.49
CA ALA A 100 -21.23 22.84 31.34
C ALA A 100 -20.41 22.84 30.05
N VAL A 101 -20.89 22.12 29.04
CA VAL A 101 -20.29 22.13 27.71
C VAL A 101 -21.36 22.54 26.70
N THR A 102 -21.08 23.56 25.91
CA THR A 102 -21.96 24.07 24.86
C THR A 102 -21.21 24.13 23.54
N LYS A 103 -21.96 24.33 22.45
CA LYS A 103 -21.42 24.46 21.10
C LYS A 103 -21.92 25.73 20.45
N ASP A 104 -21.10 26.27 19.57
CA ASP A 104 -21.50 27.22 18.54
C ASP A 104 -21.31 26.52 17.18
N ASP A 105 -22.42 26.22 16.51
CA ASP A 105 -22.41 25.55 15.22
C ASP A 105 -22.01 26.48 14.06
N GLU A 106 -22.09 27.80 14.23
CA GLU A 106 -21.70 28.77 13.20
C GLU A 106 -20.17 28.95 13.18
N THR A 107 -19.55 28.99 14.36
CA THR A 107 -18.09 29.19 14.50
C THR A 107 -17.30 27.91 14.77
N GLY A 108 -17.97 26.79 15.04
CA GLY A 108 -17.31 25.51 15.36
C GLY A 108 -16.66 25.48 16.75
N VAL A 109 -17.02 26.40 17.64
CA VAL A 109 -16.44 26.51 18.98
C VAL A 109 -17.16 25.58 19.96
N ILE A 110 -16.39 24.74 20.65
CA ILE A 110 -16.84 23.99 21.82
C ILE A 110 -16.47 24.81 23.05
N THR A 111 -17.47 25.29 23.78
CA THR A 111 -17.21 26.00 25.05
C THR A 111 -17.30 25.04 26.22
N ILE A 112 -16.21 24.89 26.96
CA ILE A 112 -16.12 24.09 28.18
C ILE A 112 -16.09 25.06 29.37
N ALA A 113 -17.20 25.18 30.07
CA ALA A 113 -17.31 25.96 31.30
C ALA A 113 -17.01 25.08 32.51
N LEU A 114 -15.81 25.22 33.08
CA LEU A 114 -15.38 24.48 34.26
C LEU A 114 -16.15 24.93 35.50
N ALA A 115 -16.60 23.96 36.32
CA ALA A 115 -17.15 24.21 37.64
C ALA A 115 -16.18 25.05 38.48
N ASN A 116 -16.69 26.09 39.14
CA ASN A 116 -15.85 27.14 39.71
C ASN A 116 -15.17 26.80 41.04
N SER A 117 -15.54 25.71 41.72
CA SER A 117 -15.00 25.41 43.06
C SER A 117 -14.69 23.94 43.32
N THR A 118 -15.32 23.00 42.62
CA THR A 118 -15.10 21.56 42.80
C THR A 118 -14.39 20.94 41.60
N ALA A 119 -13.07 20.73 41.70
CA ALA A 119 -12.25 20.15 40.63
C ALA A 119 -12.68 18.74 40.18
N SER A 120 -13.23 17.92 41.08
CA SER A 120 -13.73 16.58 40.72
C SER A 120 -14.94 16.61 39.77
N LYS A 121 -15.59 17.77 39.60
CA LYS A 121 -16.65 17.97 38.59
C LYS A 121 -16.08 18.26 37.20
N ASN A 122 -14.80 18.58 37.10
CA ASN A 122 -14.11 18.99 35.88
C ASN A 122 -13.21 17.90 35.29
N THR A 123 -13.34 16.66 35.76
CA THR A 123 -12.48 15.57 35.27
C THR A 123 -12.54 15.43 33.75
N ALA A 124 -11.44 14.96 33.14
CA ALA A 124 -11.38 14.71 31.70
C ALA A 124 -12.49 13.74 31.24
N THR A 125 -12.85 12.75 32.07
CA THR A 125 -13.94 11.82 31.79
C THR A 125 -15.31 12.51 31.71
N LEU A 126 -15.61 13.40 32.66
CA LEU A 126 -16.87 14.17 32.65
C LEU A 126 -16.91 15.13 31.46
N THR A 127 -15.79 15.79 31.18
CA THR A 127 -15.65 16.70 30.03
C THR A 127 -15.82 15.96 28.71
N GLN A 128 -15.21 14.78 28.55
CA GLN A 128 -15.39 13.93 27.38
C GLN A 128 -16.86 13.53 27.19
N ALA A 129 -17.54 13.11 28.26
CA ALA A 129 -18.94 12.73 28.19
C ALA A 129 -19.82 13.91 27.76
N ALA A 130 -19.57 15.10 28.31
CA ALA A 130 -20.29 16.31 27.97
C ALA A 130 -20.04 16.77 26.52
N ILE A 131 -18.80 16.68 26.02
CA ILE A 131 -18.50 16.96 24.60
C ILE A 131 -19.22 15.97 23.68
N ARG A 132 -19.15 14.67 23.97
CA ARG A 132 -19.82 13.65 23.15
C ARG A 132 -21.35 13.81 23.13
N ALA A 133 -21.94 14.32 24.21
CA ALA A 133 -23.37 14.60 24.29
C ALA A 133 -23.83 15.69 23.31
N LEU A 134 -22.92 16.54 22.81
CA LEU A 134 -23.24 17.52 21.76
C LEU A 134 -23.57 16.86 20.42
N THR A 135 -23.15 15.60 20.20
CA THR A 135 -23.28 14.79 18.98
C THR A 135 -22.53 15.34 17.76
N THR A 136 -22.82 16.58 17.37
CA THR A 136 -22.20 17.31 16.26
C THR A 136 -21.90 18.75 16.68
N VAL A 137 -20.83 19.32 16.13
CA VAL A 137 -20.45 20.73 16.29
C VAL A 137 -20.02 21.26 14.93
N GLY A 138 -20.67 22.30 14.43
CA GLY A 138 -20.37 22.85 13.10
C GLY A 138 -20.48 21.80 11.98
N GLY A 139 -21.39 20.84 12.14
CA GLY A 139 -21.54 19.70 11.23
C GLY A 139 -20.53 18.56 11.39
N VAL A 140 -19.52 18.70 12.26
CA VAL A 140 -18.51 17.67 12.55
C VAL A 140 -18.98 16.78 13.70
N SER A 141 -18.93 15.46 13.53
CA SER A 141 -19.31 14.52 14.60
C SER A 141 -18.26 14.50 15.72
N VAL A 142 -18.72 14.66 16.96
CA VAL A 142 -17.88 14.61 18.17
C VAL A 142 -18.10 13.34 18.99
N ALA A 143 -18.87 12.37 18.48
CA ALA A 143 -19.26 11.16 19.20
C ALA A 143 -18.07 10.28 19.64
N ALA A 144 -16.96 10.33 18.90
CA ALA A 144 -15.77 9.52 19.14
C ALA A 144 -14.60 10.29 19.79
N VAL A 145 -14.81 11.56 20.16
CA VAL A 145 -13.77 12.41 20.77
C VAL A 145 -13.27 11.80 22.08
N THR A 146 -11.95 11.80 22.32
CA THR A 146 -11.38 11.43 23.61
C THR A 146 -10.79 12.64 24.32
N CYS A 147 -10.74 12.60 25.65
CA CYS A 147 -10.05 13.63 26.44
C CYS A 147 -9.10 12.98 27.45
N ALA A 148 -7.87 13.48 27.50
CA ALA A 148 -6.84 13.05 28.44
C ALA A 148 -6.41 14.21 29.33
N ALA A 149 -6.38 13.97 30.63
CA ALA A 149 -5.86 14.90 31.63
C ALA A 149 -4.33 14.82 31.69
N GLY A 150 -3.67 15.97 31.76
CA GLY A 150 -2.27 16.13 32.14
C GLY A 150 -2.14 16.92 33.45
N GLY A 151 -1.03 16.70 34.17
CA GLY A 151 -0.81 17.33 35.47
C GLY A 151 -1.89 16.95 36.48
N ASN A 152 -2.39 17.94 37.21
CA ASN A 152 -3.43 17.81 38.21
C ASN A 152 -4.83 18.18 37.69
N TRP A 153 -5.06 18.13 36.37
CA TRP A 153 -6.36 18.53 35.80
C TRP A 153 -7.57 17.92 36.53
N ASN A 154 -7.54 16.60 36.79
CA ASN A 154 -8.64 15.88 37.44
C ASN A 154 -8.83 16.21 38.94
N THR A 155 -7.87 16.86 39.57
CA THR A 155 -7.86 17.11 41.02
C THR A 155 -7.80 18.59 41.38
N ALA A 156 -7.45 19.48 40.44
CA ALA A 156 -7.23 20.91 40.71
C ALA A 156 -7.84 21.90 39.69
N ALA A 157 -8.32 21.47 38.52
CA ALA A 157 -8.82 22.41 37.50
C ALA A 157 -10.13 23.09 37.93
N VAL A 158 -10.11 24.41 38.18
CA VAL A 158 -11.30 25.23 38.58
C VAL A 158 -11.37 26.62 37.91
N ALA A 159 -10.44 26.95 37.01
CA ALA A 159 -10.37 28.25 36.31
C ALA A 159 -9.60 28.16 34.97
N THR A 160 -9.68 29.20 34.13
CA THR A 160 -9.18 29.20 32.75
C THR A 160 -7.78 29.77 32.61
N GLY A 161 -6.85 29.01 32.05
CA GLY A 161 -5.53 29.53 31.65
C GLY A 161 -5.53 30.16 30.25
N GLU A 162 -6.56 29.88 29.44
CA GLU A 162 -6.70 30.38 28.08
C GLU A 162 -7.36 31.76 28.01
N THR A 163 -7.00 32.55 27.00
CA THR A 163 -7.57 33.88 26.74
C THR A 163 -8.44 33.94 25.47
N ALA A 164 -8.45 32.87 24.68
CA ALA A 164 -9.22 32.71 23.46
C ALA A 164 -9.48 31.22 23.17
N ALA A 165 -10.34 30.92 22.19
CA ALA A 165 -10.54 29.56 21.73
C ALA A 165 -9.27 28.98 21.09
N VAL A 166 -8.90 27.76 21.48
CA VAL A 166 -7.74 27.04 20.96
C VAL A 166 -8.18 26.13 19.82
N ALA A 167 -7.60 26.30 18.64
CA ALA A 167 -7.94 25.49 17.47
C ALA A 167 -7.41 24.05 17.59
N PHE A 168 -8.15 23.11 17.01
CA PHE A 168 -7.58 21.78 16.75
C PHE A 168 -6.49 21.87 15.69
N THR A 169 -5.42 21.13 15.90
CA THR A 169 -4.31 20.98 14.95
C THR A 169 -4.15 19.51 14.59
N GLY A 170 -3.50 19.19 13.47
CA GLY A 170 -3.46 17.83 12.96
C GLY A 170 -4.58 17.60 11.96
N GLY A 171 -5.39 16.54 12.12
CA GLY A 171 -6.59 16.32 11.30
C GLY A 171 -6.27 16.22 9.82
N GLN A 172 -5.60 15.14 9.39
CA GLN A 172 -5.31 14.93 7.97
C GLN A 172 -6.21 13.81 7.44
N THR A 173 -6.72 13.99 6.23
CA THR A 173 -7.44 12.95 5.50
C THR A 173 -6.44 12.15 4.68
N ALA A 174 -6.46 10.82 4.82
CA ALA A 174 -5.65 9.94 4.01
C ALA A 174 -5.91 10.16 2.51
N ALA A 175 -4.86 10.31 1.72
CA ALA A 175 -4.94 10.44 0.27
C ALA A 175 -3.90 9.56 -0.42
N SER A 176 -4.33 8.89 -1.50
CA SER A 176 -3.43 8.10 -2.34
C SER A 176 -2.48 8.99 -3.12
N GLN A 177 -1.24 8.53 -3.28
CA GLN A 177 -0.27 9.12 -4.18
C GLN A 177 -0.33 8.41 -5.53
N VAL A 178 -0.32 9.18 -6.61
CA VAL A 178 -0.32 8.66 -7.97
C VAL A 178 0.96 9.09 -8.66
N VAL A 179 1.82 8.13 -8.96
CA VAL A 179 3.11 8.32 -9.63
C VAL A 179 2.93 8.10 -11.12
N THR A 180 3.24 9.11 -11.94
CA THR A 180 3.16 9.06 -13.42
C THR A 180 4.44 9.52 -14.10
N THR A 181 5.45 9.92 -13.33
CA THR A 181 6.74 10.44 -13.81
C THR A 181 7.88 9.68 -13.15
N ALA A 182 9.10 9.80 -13.70
CA ALA A 182 10.29 9.12 -13.18
C ALA A 182 10.14 7.60 -13.07
N ILE A 183 9.29 7.01 -13.90
CA ILE A 183 9.08 5.56 -13.98
C ILE A 183 10.08 4.98 -14.97
N THR A 184 10.84 4.00 -14.51
CA THR A 184 11.73 3.19 -15.35
C THR A 184 11.03 1.90 -15.72
N ASN A 185 10.98 1.59 -17.02
CA ASN A 185 10.38 0.35 -17.51
C ASN A 185 11.39 -0.79 -17.45
N PRO A 186 10.97 -2.03 -17.15
CA PRO A 186 11.86 -3.18 -17.20
C PRO A 186 12.32 -3.43 -18.65
N ALA A 187 13.54 -3.92 -18.81
CA ALA A 187 14.15 -4.14 -20.14
C ALA A 187 13.46 -5.22 -20.98
N VAL A 188 12.75 -6.13 -20.31
CA VAL A 188 11.84 -7.15 -20.84
C VAL A 188 10.63 -7.25 -19.92
N PRO A 189 9.48 -7.75 -20.38
CA PRO A 189 8.28 -7.83 -19.54
C PRO A 189 8.51 -8.65 -18.27
N ARG A 190 8.19 -8.06 -17.12
CA ARG A 190 8.46 -8.63 -15.79
C ARG A 190 7.34 -8.36 -14.81
N ASN A 191 7.25 -9.19 -13.77
CA ASN A 191 6.37 -8.88 -12.66
C ASN A 191 6.89 -7.69 -11.84
N ILE A 192 5.96 -6.94 -11.27
CA ILE A 192 6.26 -5.74 -10.47
C ILE A 192 6.20 -6.10 -8.99
N THR A 193 7.08 -5.49 -8.20
CA THR A 193 7.12 -5.61 -6.75
C THR A 193 6.88 -4.25 -6.11
N ALA A 194 6.34 -4.26 -4.90
CA ALA A 194 6.30 -3.08 -4.05
C ALA A 194 6.92 -3.41 -2.70
N THR A 195 7.78 -2.55 -2.18
CA THR A 195 8.48 -2.75 -0.91
C THR A 195 8.13 -1.61 0.05
N ALA A 196 7.46 -1.94 1.15
CA ALA A 196 7.18 -1.00 2.23
C ALA A 196 8.32 -1.01 3.26
N GLY A 197 8.69 0.18 3.73
CA GLY A 197 9.73 0.39 4.74
C GLY A 197 9.80 1.85 5.18
N GLY A 198 10.94 2.28 5.73
CA GLY A 198 11.09 3.62 6.29
C GLY A 198 10.35 3.81 7.63
N GLY A 199 10.63 4.91 8.32
CA GLY A 199 9.95 5.26 9.56
C GLY A 199 10.05 4.19 10.64
N THR A 200 8.98 4.08 11.45
CA THR A 200 8.77 2.98 12.37
C THR A 200 7.92 1.90 11.71
N ALA A 201 8.02 0.66 12.20
CA ALA A 201 7.22 -0.44 11.69
C ALA A 201 5.71 -0.10 11.74
N GLY A 202 5.26 0.55 12.83
CA GLY A 202 3.88 0.99 13.05
C GLY A 202 3.35 2.06 12.08
N ASP A 203 4.20 2.61 11.21
CA ASP A 203 3.75 3.53 10.17
C ASP A 203 3.13 2.76 8.98
N ILE A 204 3.39 1.45 8.84
CA ILE A 204 3.03 0.65 7.67
C ILE A 204 1.61 0.07 7.81
N LYS A 205 0.69 0.65 7.03
CA LYS A 205 -0.65 0.11 6.84
C LYS A 205 -0.69 -1.06 5.84
N ALA A 206 -1.64 -1.99 6.02
CA ALA A 206 -2.00 -3.04 5.06
C ALA A 206 -2.71 -2.50 3.80
N ILE A 207 -2.02 -1.64 3.03
CA ILE A 207 -2.49 -1.11 1.75
C ILE A 207 -2.15 -2.07 0.61
N GLN A 208 -2.85 -1.90 -0.53
CA GLN A 208 -2.53 -2.56 -1.79
C GLN A 208 -2.13 -1.52 -2.83
N VAL A 209 -0.95 -1.68 -3.41
CA VAL A 209 -0.48 -0.83 -4.50
C VAL A 209 -1.12 -1.28 -5.80
N VAL A 210 -1.58 -0.32 -6.61
CA VAL A 210 -2.14 -0.60 -7.95
C VAL A 210 -1.17 -0.12 -9.01
N VAL A 211 -0.82 -1.00 -9.94
CA VAL A 211 0.11 -0.74 -11.04
C VAL A 211 -0.65 -0.83 -12.36
N ALA A 212 -0.50 0.18 -13.21
CA ALA A 212 -1.08 0.22 -14.55
C ALA A 212 0.03 0.43 -15.60
N GLY A 213 -0.13 -0.20 -16.76
CA GLY A 213 0.89 -0.22 -17.79
C GLY A 213 0.47 -1.01 -19.01
N THR A 214 1.43 -1.59 -19.74
CA THR A 214 1.14 -2.43 -20.92
C THR A 214 1.75 -3.82 -20.81
N ASN A 215 1.12 -4.78 -21.49
CA ASN A 215 1.64 -6.14 -21.64
C ASN A 215 2.55 -6.29 -22.86
N TYR A 216 2.97 -7.52 -23.15
CA TYR A 216 3.84 -7.86 -24.29
C TYR A 216 3.27 -7.39 -25.65
N LEU A 217 1.95 -7.31 -25.78
CA LEU A 217 1.21 -6.90 -26.99
C LEU A 217 0.87 -5.41 -26.99
N ASP A 218 1.46 -4.61 -26.10
CA ASP A 218 1.16 -3.19 -25.91
C ASP A 218 -0.29 -2.89 -25.51
N GLN A 219 -1.02 -3.89 -25.02
CA GLN A 219 -2.38 -3.71 -24.49
C GLN A 219 -2.31 -3.23 -23.06
N ALA A 220 -3.19 -2.29 -22.70
CA ALA A 220 -3.28 -1.77 -21.35
C ALA A 220 -3.66 -2.87 -20.35
N ILE A 221 -2.92 -2.93 -19.23
CA ILE A 221 -3.17 -3.85 -18.12
C ILE A 221 -3.06 -3.12 -16.79
N THR A 222 -3.78 -3.63 -15.81
CA THR A 222 -3.70 -3.21 -14.41
C THR A 222 -3.55 -4.43 -13.50
N GLU A 223 -2.81 -4.26 -12.42
CA GLU A 223 -2.69 -5.22 -11.32
C GLU A 223 -2.80 -4.50 -9.97
N THR A 224 -3.62 -5.06 -9.07
CA THR A 224 -3.57 -4.73 -7.65
C THR A 224 -2.66 -5.74 -6.98
N LEU A 225 -1.54 -5.27 -6.43
CA LEU A 225 -0.58 -6.13 -5.72
C LEU A 225 -1.17 -6.63 -4.39
N PRO A 226 -0.67 -7.75 -3.85
CA PRO A 226 -1.06 -8.21 -2.52
C PRO A 226 -0.91 -7.11 -1.47
N ALA A 227 -1.74 -7.16 -0.43
CA ALA A 227 -1.65 -6.21 0.67
C ALA A 227 -0.34 -6.39 1.43
N PHE A 228 0.25 -5.28 1.89
CA PHE A 228 1.30 -5.37 2.90
C PHE A 228 0.75 -5.97 4.19
N THR A 229 1.65 -6.57 4.97
CA THR A 229 1.35 -6.91 6.37
C THR A 229 1.44 -5.64 7.20
N ALA A 230 0.39 -5.33 7.96
CA ALA A 230 0.41 -4.18 8.85
C ALA A 230 1.59 -4.25 9.82
N ASP A 231 2.13 -3.09 10.15
CA ASP A 231 3.22 -2.90 11.11
C ASP A 231 4.50 -3.69 10.77
N THR A 232 4.70 -4.08 9.51
CA THR A 232 5.78 -4.97 9.10
C THR A 232 6.41 -4.51 7.78
N PRO A 233 7.70 -4.13 7.77
CA PRO A 233 8.43 -3.87 6.53
C PRO A 233 8.54 -5.14 5.68
N GLY A 234 8.44 -5.00 4.37
CA GLY A 234 8.48 -6.16 3.48
C GLY A 234 8.11 -5.84 2.04
N SER A 235 8.28 -6.85 1.19
CA SER A 235 7.93 -6.77 -0.23
C SER A 235 6.72 -7.62 -0.55
N VAL A 236 5.83 -7.09 -1.37
CA VAL A 236 4.75 -7.82 -2.03
C VAL A 236 5.09 -7.96 -3.50
N VAL A 237 4.67 -9.07 -4.08
CA VAL A 237 5.09 -9.50 -5.42
C VAL A 237 3.86 -9.67 -6.32
N GLY A 238 3.88 -9.00 -7.46
CA GLY A 238 2.87 -9.14 -8.51
C GLY A 238 3.01 -10.45 -9.29
N SER A 239 1.94 -10.76 -10.01
CA SER A 239 1.80 -11.95 -10.86
C SER A 239 1.85 -11.62 -12.34
N LYS A 240 1.41 -10.43 -12.77
CA LYS A 240 1.37 -10.07 -14.20
C LYS A 240 2.72 -9.55 -14.67
N ALA A 241 3.13 -9.91 -15.88
CA ALA A 241 4.30 -9.36 -16.54
C ALA A 241 3.96 -8.05 -17.27
N PHE A 242 4.54 -6.95 -16.80
CA PHE A 242 4.44 -5.63 -17.39
C PHE A 242 5.61 -5.37 -18.33
N LYS A 243 5.31 -5.01 -19.58
CA LYS A 243 6.27 -4.47 -20.55
C LYS A 243 6.60 -3.01 -20.22
N THR A 244 5.58 -2.23 -19.92
CA THR A 244 5.73 -0.87 -19.42
C THR A 244 4.88 -0.69 -18.18
N VAL A 245 5.32 0.23 -17.31
CA VAL A 245 4.55 0.80 -16.22
C VAL A 245 4.31 2.27 -16.57
N THR A 246 3.08 2.71 -16.45
CA THR A 246 2.64 4.07 -16.82
C THR A 246 2.09 4.84 -15.62
N SER A 247 1.55 4.13 -14.63
CA SER A 247 1.05 4.72 -13.41
C SER A 247 1.16 3.74 -12.25
N ILE A 248 1.50 4.26 -11.07
CA ILE A 248 1.49 3.52 -9.81
C ILE A 248 0.64 4.32 -8.82
N THR A 249 -0.39 3.70 -8.25
CA THR A 249 -1.21 4.28 -7.19
C THR A 249 -0.87 3.61 -5.86
N ILE A 250 -0.43 4.43 -4.91
CA ILE A 250 -0.02 4.02 -3.56
C ILE A 250 -1.00 4.65 -2.58
N PRO A 251 -1.92 3.88 -1.98
CA PRO A 251 -2.77 4.39 -0.91
C PRO A 251 -1.94 4.88 0.29
N ALA A 252 -2.49 5.77 1.10
CA ALA A 252 -1.77 6.29 2.27
C ALA A 252 -1.49 5.18 3.31
N HIS A 253 -0.24 5.16 3.78
CA HIS A 253 0.15 4.44 4.99
C HIS A 253 -0.38 5.15 6.26
N ASP A 254 -0.16 4.58 7.45
CA ASP A 254 -0.70 5.12 8.70
C ASP A 254 0.18 6.24 9.28
N GLY A 255 1.50 6.20 9.03
CA GLY A 255 2.44 7.24 9.46
C GLY A 255 3.17 7.93 8.31
N THR A 256 3.69 9.13 8.58
CA THR A 256 4.45 9.93 7.60
C THR A 256 5.87 9.39 7.36
N GLY A 257 6.35 8.47 8.21
CA GLY A 257 7.66 7.84 8.07
C GLY A 257 7.71 6.69 7.06
N ALA A 258 6.55 6.10 6.75
CA ALA A 258 6.47 4.99 5.81
C ALA A 258 6.79 5.42 4.37
N THR A 259 7.45 4.52 3.66
CA THR A 259 7.84 4.69 2.26
C THR A 259 7.49 3.43 1.47
N THR A 260 7.18 3.59 0.18
CA THR A 260 6.94 2.48 -0.75
C THR A 260 7.85 2.61 -1.96
N ALA A 261 8.78 1.66 -2.15
CA ALA A 261 9.60 1.54 -3.36
C ALA A 261 8.95 0.58 -4.36
N ILE A 262 9.17 0.81 -5.65
CA ILE A 262 8.60 0.00 -6.72
C ILE A 262 9.72 -0.63 -7.55
N GLY A 263 9.61 -1.94 -7.70
CA GLY A 263 10.63 -2.77 -8.29
C GLY A 263 10.11 -3.72 -9.34
N TRP A 264 11.00 -4.56 -9.85
CA TRP A 264 10.67 -5.72 -10.67
C TRP A 264 11.24 -6.98 -10.04
N GLY A 265 10.52 -8.09 -10.20
CA GLY A 265 10.98 -9.42 -9.78
C GLY A 265 11.74 -10.15 -10.89
N ASP A 266 12.03 -11.43 -10.65
CA ASP A 266 12.73 -12.31 -11.59
C ASP A 266 11.79 -13.02 -12.58
N LYS A 267 10.46 -12.93 -12.39
CA LYS A 267 9.51 -13.54 -13.33
C LYS A 267 9.58 -12.83 -14.67
N LEU A 268 9.86 -13.58 -15.74
CA LEU A 268 9.90 -13.11 -17.11
C LEU A 268 8.56 -13.41 -17.80
N GLY A 269 8.01 -12.45 -18.53
CA GLY A 269 6.80 -12.65 -19.33
C GLY A 269 7.09 -13.52 -20.56
N LEU A 270 6.27 -14.54 -20.78
CA LEU A 270 6.33 -15.38 -21.98
C LEU A 270 5.53 -14.72 -23.13
N PRO A 271 6.04 -14.73 -24.38
CA PRO A 271 5.36 -14.11 -25.52
C PRO A 271 4.24 -14.96 -26.12
N TYR A 272 3.65 -15.89 -25.36
CA TYR A 272 2.62 -16.83 -25.79
C TYR A 272 1.51 -16.95 -24.75
N LYS A 273 0.28 -17.19 -25.22
CA LYS A 273 -0.83 -17.63 -24.38
C LYS A 273 -0.82 -19.16 -24.32
N LEU A 274 -0.70 -19.72 -23.13
CA LEU A 274 -0.57 -21.17 -22.94
C LEU A 274 -1.78 -21.70 -22.16
N THR A 275 -2.36 -22.81 -22.61
CA THR A 275 -3.46 -23.50 -21.89
C THR A 275 -2.96 -24.40 -20.76
N HIS A 276 -1.69 -24.80 -20.82
CA HIS A 276 -0.99 -25.64 -19.86
C HIS A 276 0.52 -25.37 -19.97
N ASN A 277 1.31 -25.81 -19.00
CA ASN A 277 2.76 -25.63 -19.04
C ASN A 277 3.38 -26.49 -20.14
N THR A 278 3.95 -25.84 -21.16
CA THR A 278 4.64 -26.48 -22.28
C THR A 278 6.16 -26.23 -22.27
N VAL A 279 6.70 -25.60 -21.23
CA VAL A 279 8.14 -25.39 -21.07
C VAL A 279 8.80 -26.73 -20.77
N LEU A 280 9.76 -27.11 -21.62
CA LEU A 280 10.48 -28.38 -21.55
C LEU A 280 11.78 -28.24 -20.76
N ALA A 281 12.47 -27.12 -20.92
CA ALA A 281 13.75 -26.85 -20.27
C ALA A 281 14.01 -25.35 -20.17
N ALA A 282 14.62 -24.94 -19.06
CA ALA A 282 15.12 -23.59 -18.83
C ALA A 282 16.63 -23.66 -18.55
N TYR A 283 17.39 -22.77 -19.17
CA TYR A 283 18.83 -22.66 -19.02
C TYR A 283 19.18 -21.26 -18.52
N LEU A 284 20.14 -21.19 -17.61
CA LEU A 284 20.76 -19.97 -17.14
C LEU A 284 22.26 -20.05 -17.40
N ASP A 285 22.84 -19.03 -18.04
CA ASP A 285 24.27 -19.02 -18.39
C ASP A 285 24.70 -20.26 -19.21
N ASN A 286 23.80 -20.73 -20.09
CA ASN A 286 23.93 -21.97 -20.88
C ASN A 286 23.94 -23.28 -20.07
N ALA A 287 23.67 -23.22 -18.76
CA ALA A 287 23.53 -24.40 -17.90
C ALA A 287 22.04 -24.72 -17.68
N LEU A 288 21.67 -26.00 -17.80
CA LEU A 288 20.30 -26.46 -17.51
C LEU A 288 19.99 -26.27 -16.02
N GLU A 289 18.85 -25.66 -15.71
CA GLU A 289 18.38 -25.55 -14.33
C GLU A 289 18.13 -26.94 -13.72
N SER A 290 18.71 -27.21 -12.55
CA SER A 290 18.54 -28.50 -11.86
C SER A 290 17.14 -28.67 -11.26
N THR A 291 16.47 -27.55 -10.99
CA THR A 291 15.08 -27.48 -10.55
C THR A 291 14.28 -26.81 -11.64
N ALA A 292 13.17 -27.42 -12.06
CA ALA A 292 12.34 -26.87 -13.12
C ALA A 292 11.83 -25.47 -12.76
N ALA A 293 11.86 -24.57 -13.75
CA ALA A 293 11.30 -23.24 -13.61
C ALA A 293 9.81 -23.30 -13.26
N THR A 294 9.34 -22.37 -12.43
CA THR A 294 7.92 -22.21 -12.15
C THR A 294 7.27 -21.47 -13.30
N VAL A 295 6.23 -22.06 -13.91
CA VAL A 295 5.55 -21.47 -15.07
C VAL A 295 4.10 -21.19 -14.71
N ALA A 296 3.71 -19.92 -14.82
CA ALA A 296 2.31 -19.51 -14.82
C ALA A 296 1.79 -19.50 -16.26
N VAL A 297 0.55 -19.94 -16.45
CA VAL A 297 -0.07 -20.06 -17.78
C VAL A 297 -1.46 -19.45 -17.80
N SER A 298 -1.85 -18.91 -18.95
CA SER A 298 -3.18 -18.42 -19.21
C SER A 298 -3.51 -18.45 -20.69
N ALA A 299 -4.66 -19.06 -21.01
CA ALA A 299 -5.16 -19.14 -22.39
C ALA A 299 -5.69 -17.79 -22.92
N THR A 300 -5.97 -16.84 -22.03
CA THR A 300 -6.69 -15.59 -22.39
C THR A 300 -5.86 -14.34 -22.16
N ALA A 301 -5.03 -14.30 -21.10
CA ALA A 301 -4.26 -13.15 -20.66
C ALA A 301 -2.76 -13.39 -20.85
N ILE A 302 -2.14 -12.74 -21.84
CA ILE A 302 -0.71 -12.95 -22.15
C ILE A 302 0.19 -12.52 -21.00
N GLU A 303 -0.18 -11.45 -20.28
CA GLU A 303 0.56 -10.95 -19.12
C GLU A 303 0.55 -11.92 -17.94
N SER A 304 -0.33 -12.91 -17.92
CA SER A 304 -0.37 -13.97 -16.90
C SER A 304 0.40 -15.23 -17.29
N ASN A 305 1.11 -15.21 -18.43
CA ASN A 305 2.04 -16.26 -18.80
C ASN A 305 3.46 -15.81 -18.43
N THR A 306 4.03 -16.42 -17.41
CA THR A 306 5.37 -16.05 -16.90
C THR A 306 6.20 -17.29 -16.62
N ILE A 307 7.51 -17.16 -16.74
CA ILE A 307 8.49 -18.15 -16.30
C ILE A 307 9.36 -17.53 -15.20
N ASP A 308 9.55 -18.28 -14.12
CA ASP A 308 10.40 -17.94 -12.98
C ASP A 308 11.46 -19.04 -12.84
N LEU A 309 12.72 -18.70 -13.08
CA LEU A 309 13.81 -19.65 -12.92
C LEU A 309 14.03 -19.92 -11.43
N ASN A 310 14.60 -21.08 -11.10
CA ASN A 310 14.93 -21.37 -9.71
C ASN A 310 16.17 -20.56 -9.26
N SER A 311 17.07 -20.30 -10.19
CA SER A 311 18.23 -19.43 -10.00
C SER A 311 17.90 -17.96 -10.30
N ALA A 312 18.55 -17.05 -9.58
CA ALA A 312 18.48 -15.61 -9.85
C ALA A 312 19.09 -15.28 -11.22
N LEU A 313 18.54 -14.27 -11.90
CA LEU A 313 18.91 -13.97 -13.29
C LEU A 313 20.30 -13.35 -13.44
N ASP A 314 20.70 -12.47 -12.51
CA ASP A 314 22.07 -11.94 -12.34
C ASP A 314 22.83 -11.56 -13.62
N SER A 315 22.13 -10.97 -14.58
CA SER A 315 22.67 -10.56 -15.90
C SER A 315 23.27 -11.73 -16.68
N LYS A 316 22.70 -12.93 -16.53
CA LYS A 316 23.07 -14.14 -17.29
C LYS A 316 22.07 -14.38 -18.40
N ILE A 317 22.52 -14.97 -19.50
CA ILE A 317 21.61 -15.33 -20.59
C ILE A 317 20.59 -16.35 -20.09
N VAL A 318 19.33 -16.17 -20.49
CA VAL A 318 18.22 -17.07 -20.16
C VAL A 318 17.68 -17.65 -21.45
N ASP A 319 17.55 -18.97 -21.49
CA ASP A 319 16.94 -19.69 -22.62
C ASP A 319 15.84 -20.61 -22.10
N ALA A 320 14.64 -20.51 -22.66
CA ALA A 320 13.52 -21.40 -22.39
C ALA A 320 13.05 -22.06 -23.68
N TYR A 321 12.95 -23.38 -23.66
CA TYR A 321 12.46 -24.18 -24.78
C TYR A 321 11.04 -24.66 -24.47
N LEU A 322 10.10 -24.40 -25.36
CA LEU A 322 8.69 -24.69 -25.15
C LEU A 322 7.98 -25.15 -26.43
N LEU A 323 6.87 -25.87 -26.25
CA LEU A 323 5.95 -26.22 -27.33
C LEU A 323 4.86 -25.15 -27.45
N VAL A 324 4.53 -24.74 -28.69
CA VAL A 324 3.54 -23.70 -29.00
C VAL A 324 2.56 -24.15 -30.06
#